data_AF-A0A1K2ILZ1-F1
#
_entry.id   AF-A0A1K2ILZ1-F1
#
_cell.length_a   1.000
_cell.length_b   1.000
_cell.length_c   1.000
_cell.angle_alpha   90.00
_cell.angle_beta   90.00
_cell.angle_gamma   90.00
#
_symmetry.space_group_name_H-M   'P 1'
#
loop_
_entity.id
_entity.type
_entity.pdbx_description
1 polymer ?
#
loop_
_entity_poly.entity_id
_entity_poly.type
_entity_poly.pdbx_seq_one_letter_code
_entity_poly.pdbx_strand_id
1 'polypeptide(L)'
;MYSKNDYKLNSLEEVEQHIQEKGHLPNIPSADEVVKNGINLGEMDAKLLEKIEELTLYSIEQNKQIKSQSEKIEKLEKQSEELKKLKEQVQQLLDTKH
;
A
#
# COMPACT_ATOMS: atom_id res chain seq x y z
N MET A 1 -13.80 -5.23 -14.53
CA MET A 1 -13.74 -5.11 -16.00
C MET A 1 -12.29 -4.86 -16.42
N TYR A 2 -11.33 -5.69 -15.94
CA TYR A 2 -9.87 -5.55 -16.20
C TYR A 2 -9.14 -6.87 -16.46
N SER A 3 -9.86 -7.92 -16.87
CA SER A 3 -9.18 -9.12 -17.39
C SER A 3 -8.78 -8.87 -18.85
N LYS A 4 -7.66 -8.14 -19.05
CA LYS A 4 -6.74 -8.12 -20.22
C LYS A 4 -6.16 -6.72 -20.51
N ASN A 5 -4.93 -6.54 -20.02
CA ASN A 5 -3.74 -6.01 -20.71
C ASN A 5 -3.58 -4.55 -21.18
N ASP A 6 -4.57 -3.64 -21.16
CA ASP A 6 -4.31 -2.26 -21.66
C ASP A 6 -4.51 -1.12 -20.65
N TYR A 7 -5.07 -1.38 -19.45
CA TYR A 7 -5.20 -0.34 -18.43
C TYR A 7 -3.93 -0.23 -17.59
N LYS A 8 -3.17 0.86 -17.78
CA LYS A 8 -2.02 1.18 -16.95
C LYS A 8 -2.51 1.72 -15.60
N LEU A 9 -2.46 0.87 -14.57
CA LEU A 9 -2.65 1.31 -13.18
C LEU A 9 -1.55 2.32 -12.84
N ASN A 10 -1.94 3.53 -12.45
CA ASN A 10 -0.99 4.54 -11.99
C ASN A 10 -0.33 4.10 -10.68
N SER A 11 0.85 4.61 -10.39
CA SER A 11 1.42 4.52 -9.04
C SER A 11 0.67 5.43 -8.07
N LEU A 12 0.72 5.14 -6.77
CA LEU A 12 0.11 6.02 -5.77
C LEU A 12 0.80 7.39 -5.73
N GLU A 13 2.08 7.46 -6.06
CA GLU A 13 2.86 8.68 -6.21
C GLU A 13 2.37 9.54 -7.39
N GLU A 14 2.12 8.93 -8.55
CA GLU A 14 1.52 9.63 -9.70
C GLU A 14 0.10 10.12 -9.37
N VAL A 15 -0.68 9.33 -8.64
CA VAL A 15 -2.02 9.72 -8.18
C VAL A 15 -1.95 10.89 -7.19
N GLU A 16 -1.06 10.83 -6.21
CA GLU A 16 -0.84 11.91 -5.24
C GLU A 16 -0.45 13.21 -5.93
N GLN A 17 0.52 13.15 -6.84
CA GLN A 17 0.96 14.33 -7.61
C GLN A 17 -0.21 14.94 -8.38
N HIS A 18 -1.02 14.11 -9.05
CA HIS A 18 -2.19 14.59 -9.78
C HIS A 18 -3.21 15.28 -8.85
N ILE A 19 -3.48 14.71 -7.67
CA ILE A 19 -4.39 15.31 -6.69
C ILE A 19 -3.83 16.65 -6.20
N GLN A 20 -2.53 16.75 -5.94
CA GLN A 20 -1.90 18.01 -5.53
C GLN A 20 -1.98 19.08 -6.62
N GLU A 21 -1.80 18.71 -7.88
CA GLU A 21 -1.83 19.64 -9.02
C GLU A 21 -3.25 20.03 -9.48
N LYS A 22 -4.21 19.11 -9.40
CA LYS A 22 -5.56 19.28 -9.98
C LYS A 22 -6.69 19.36 -8.96
N GLY A 23 -6.46 18.92 -7.72
CA GLY A 23 -7.45 18.94 -6.64
C GLY A 23 -8.48 17.82 -6.69
N HIS A 24 -8.35 16.86 -7.62
CA HIS A 24 -9.25 15.72 -7.76
C HIS A 24 -8.50 14.50 -8.31
N LEU A 25 -9.16 13.34 -8.34
CA LEU A 25 -8.57 12.10 -8.84
C LEU A 25 -8.40 12.12 -10.37
N PRO A 26 -7.38 11.41 -10.92
CA PRO A 26 -7.26 11.20 -12.35
C PRO A 26 -8.54 10.61 -12.95
N ASN A 27 -8.94 11.10 -14.13
CA ASN A 27 -10.13 10.70 -14.89
C ASN A 27 -11.50 11.04 -14.25
N ILE A 28 -11.51 11.53 -13.00
CA ILE A 28 -12.70 12.06 -12.34
C ILE A 28 -12.75 13.57 -12.59
N PRO A 29 -13.88 14.12 -13.09
CA PRO A 29 -14.00 15.56 -13.24
C PRO A 29 -14.00 16.25 -11.88
N SER A 30 -13.52 17.49 -11.85
CA SER A 30 -13.62 18.33 -10.66
C SER A 30 -15.08 18.60 -10.29
N ALA A 31 -15.33 18.92 -9.02
CA ALA A 31 -16.68 19.30 -8.58
C ALA A 31 -17.23 20.50 -9.36
N ASP A 32 -16.38 21.48 -9.67
CA ASP A 32 -16.76 22.67 -10.44
C ASP A 32 -17.16 22.33 -11.89
N GLU A 33 -16.44 21.40 -12.54
CA GLU A 33 -16.80 20.92 -13.87
C GLU A 33 -18.13 20.18 -13.88
N VAL A 34 -18.39 19.36 -12.86
CA VAL A 34 -19.67 18.65 -12.69
C VAL A 34 -20.81 19.64 -12.48
N VAL A 35 -20.62 20.67 -11.65
CA VAL A 35 -21.64 21.71 -11.41
C VAL A 35 -21.91 22.52 -12.68
N LYS A 36 -20.86 22.89 -13.43
CA LYS A 36 -20.98 23.76 -14.60
C LYS A 36 -21.55 23.04 -15.82
N ASN A 37 -21.06 21.82 -16.10
CA ASN A 37 -21.36 21.12 -17.34
C ASN A 37 -22.39 19.98 -17.15
N GLY A 38 -22.70 19.65 -15.90
CA GLY A 38 -23.41 18.41 -15.57
C GLY A 38 -22.53 17.18 -15.79
N ILE A 39 -23.02 16.02 -15.36
CA ILE A 39 -22.45 14.73 -15.70
C ILE A 39 -23.57 13.71 -15.82
N ASN A 40 -23.43 12.76 -16.74
CA ASN A 40 -24.37 11.64 -16.80
C ASN A 40 -24.15 10.73 -15.58
N LEU A 41 -25.23 10.37 -14.89
CA LEU A 41 -25.14 9.52 -13.70
C LEU A 41 -24.47 8.16 -14.00
N GLY A 42 -24.82 7.52 -15.12
CA GLY A 42 -24.20 6.26 -15.53
C GLY A 42 -22.72 6.40 -15.89
N GLU A 43 -22.31 7.55 -16.43
CA GLU A 43 -20.89 7.85 -16.65
C GLU A 43 -20.14 8.01 -15.31
N MET A 44 -20.73 8.73 -14.36
CA MET A 44 -20.15 8.88 -13.03
C MET A 44 -20.03 7.52 -12.31
N ASP A 45 -21.08 6.69 -12.36
CA ASP A 45 -21.08 5.36 -11.75
C ASP A 45 -20.01 4.46 -12.38
N ALA A 46 -19.84 4.50 -13.70
CA ALA A 46 -18.77 3.75 -14.38
C ALA A 46 -17.37 4.20 -13.93
N LYS A 47 -17.16 5.52 -13.81
CA LYS A 47 -15.89 6.09 -13.31
C LYS A 47 -15.63 5.73 -11.84
N LEU A 48 -16.67 5.71 -11.01
CA LEU A 48 -16.57 5.27 -9.61
C LEU A 48 -16.20 3.78 -9.51
N LEU A 49 -16.80 2.93 -10.34
CA LEU A 49 -16.45 1.51 -10.41
C LEU A 49 -14.98 1.32 -10.80
N GLU A 50 -14.48 2.05 -11.80
CA GLU A 50 -13.05 2.07 -12.16
C GLU A 50 -12.18 2.40 -10.93
N LYS A 51 -12.52 3.43 -10.14
CA LYS A 51 -11.76 3.81 -8.95
C LYS A 51 -11.86 2.80 -7.81
N ILE A 52 -12.99 2.11 -7.66
CA ILE A 52 -13.13 1.02 -6.70
C ILE A 52 -12.24 -0.16 -7.10
N GLU A 53 -12.16 -0.49 -8.39
CA GLU A 53 -11.28 -1.56 -8.89
C GLU A 53 -9.80 -1.19 -8.66
N GLU A 54 -9.37 0.05 -8.96
CA GLU A 54 -8.02 0.56 -8.65
C GLU A 54 -7.69 0.49 -7.15
N LEU A 55 -8.60 0.99 -6.30
CA LEU A 55 -8.43 0.95 -4.85
C LEU A 55 -8.30 -0.48 -4.33
N THR A 56 -9.05 -1.41 -4.90
CA THR A 56 -8.97 -2.83 -4.57
C THR A 56 -7.61 -3.42 -4.95
N LEU A 57 -7.07 -3.06 -6.13
CA LEU A 57 -5.74 -3.48 -6.55
C LEU A 57 -4.64 -2.94 -5.64
N TYR A 58 -4.69 -1.65 -5.27
CA TYR A 58 -3.74 -1.09 -4.30
C TYR A 58 -3.86 -1.78 -2.93
N SER A 59 -5.08 -2.06 -2.47
CA SER A 59 -5.32 -2.73 -1.18
C SER A 59 -4.76 -4.16 -1.17
N ILE A 60 -4.90 -4.89 -2.28
CA ILE A 60 -4.30 -6.23 -2.44
C ILE A 60 -2.78 -6.15 -2.35
N GLU A 61 -2.16 -5.18 -3.01
CA GLU A 61 -0.71 -5.02 -2.99
C GLU A 61 -0.20 -4.61 -1.61
N GLN A 62 -0.86 -3.64 -0.95
CA GLN A 62 -0.57 -3.27 0.44
C GLN A 62 -0.69 -4.47 1.38
N ASN A 63 -1.71 -5.31 1.24
CA ASN A 63 -1.86 -6.52 2.06
C ASN A 63 -0.69 -7.51 1.86
N LYS A 64 -0.17 -7.66 0.63
CA LYS A 64 1.03 -8.48 0.40
C LYS A 64 2.26 -7.90 1.09
N GLN A 65 2.45 -6.58 0.99
CA GLN A 65 3.55 -5.89 1.65
C GLN A 65 3.49 -6.04 3.17
N ILE A 66 2.30 -5.87 3.76
CA ILE A 66 2.07 -6.07 5.20
C ILE A 66 2.43 -7.49 5.60
N LYS A 67 1.96 -8.51 4.88
CA LYS A 67 2.31 -9.92 5.16
C LYS A 67 3.81 -10.15 5.11
N SER A 68 4.48 -9.65 4.07
CA SER A 68 5.94 -9.78 3.93
C SER A 68 6.70 -9.07 5.05
N GLN A 69 6.23 -7.90 5.49
CA GLN A 69 6.81 -7.17 6.61
C GLN A 69 6.61 -7.93 7.93
N SER A 70 5.42 -8.47 8.18
CA SER A 70 5.14 -9.29 9.37
C SER A 70 6.05 -10.53 9.44
N GLU A 71 6.25 -11.24 8.33
CA GLU A 71 7.17 -12.39 8.27
C GLU A 71 8.62 -11.98 8.58
N LYS A 72 9.07 -10.83 8.06
CA LYS A 72 10.40 -10.29 8.36
C LYS A 72 10.55 -9.92 9.83
N ILE A 73 9.52 -9.31 10.42
CA ILE A 73 9.50 -8.94 11.85
C ILE A 73 9.60 -10.21 12.70
N GLU A 74 8.79 -11.23 12.43
CA GLU A 74 8.83 -12.49 13.18
C GLU A 74 10.23 -13.15 13.11
N LYS A 75 10.87 -13.11 11.93
CA LYS A 75 12.24 -13.62 11.76
C LYS A 75 13.26 -12.81 12.59
N LEU A 76 13.17 -11.48 12.55
CA LEU A 76 14.07 -10.61 13.30
C LEU A 76 13.89 -10.78 14.81
N GLU A 77 12.66 -10.97 15.28
CA GLU A 77 12.35 -11.24 16.68
C GLU A 77 12.99 -12.55 17.15
N LYS A 78 12.87 -13.63 16.36
CA LYS A 78 13.54 -14.92 16.65
C LYS A 78 15.05 -14.77 16.72
N GLN A 79 15.66 -14.07 15.75
CA GLN A 79 17.10 -13.82 15.76
C GLN A 79 17.53 -12.98 16.97
N SER A 80 16.73 -11.99 17.37
CA SER A 80 16.99 -11.18 18.56
C SER A 80 16.99 -12.02 19.83
N GLU A 81 16.04 -12.96 19.94
CA GLU A 81 15.94 -13.86 21.09
C GLU A 81 17.12 -14.84 21.18
N GLU A 82 17.54 -15.42 20.05
CA GLU A 82 18.74 -16.26 19.98
C GLU A 82 20.01 -15.50 20.39
N LEU A 83 20.16 -14.26 19.93
CA LEU A 83 21.29 -13.41 20.28
C LEU A 83 21.31 -13.08 21.78
N LYS A 84 20.15 -12.84 22.41
CA LYS A 84 20.06 -12.62 23.86
C LYS A 84 20.53 -13.85 24.64
N LYS A 85 20.05 -15.04 24.27
CA LYS A 85 20.47 -16.31 24.90
C LYS A 85 21.97 -16.56 24.76
N LEU A 86 22.52 -16.31 23.56
CA LEU A 86 23.96 -16.45 23.34
C LEU A 86 24.76 -15.46 24.20
N LYS A 87 24.28 -14.21 24.31
CA LYS A 87 24.91 -13.20 25.17
C LYS A 87 24.93 -13.63 26.65
N GLU A 88 23.84 -14.21 27.15
CA GLU A 88 23.76 -14.74 28.51
C GLU A 88 24.75 -15.89 28.74
N GLN A 89 24.82 -16.85 27.80
CA GLN A 89 25.77 -17.96 27.88
C GLN A 89 27.23 -17.48 27.88
N VAL A 90 27.55 -16.49 27.04
CA VAL A 90 28.89 -15.89 27.02
C VAL A 90 29.22 -15.21 28.35
N GLN A 91 28.26 -14.51 28.98
CA GLN A 91 28.47 -13.90 30.29
C GLN A 91 28.76 -14.94 31.37
N GLN A 92 27.98 -16.03 31.43
CA GLN A 92 28.20 -17.12 32.38
C GLN A 92 29.59 -17.76 32.24
N LEU A 93 30.07 -17.93 31.00
CA LEU A 93 31.40 -18.47 30.73
C LEU A 93 32.54 -17.53 31.17
N LEU A 94 32.32 -16.21 31.13
CA LEU A 94 33.28 -15.23 31.64
C LEU A 94 33.31 -15.22 33.17
N ASP A 95 32.15 -15.31 33.81
CA ASP A 95 32.02 -15.27 35.27
C ASP A 95 32.59 -16.53 35.94
N THR A 96 32.58 -17.69 35.26
CA THR A 96 33.13 -18.96 35.76
C THR A 96 34.64 -19.12 35.59
N LYS A 97 35.31 -18.19 34.89
CA LYS A 97 36.77 -18.17 34.71
C LYS A 97 37.51 -17.32 35.76
N HIS A 98 36.78 -16.62 36.63
CA HIS A 98 37.31 -15.91 37.79
C HIS A 98 37.09 -16.70 39.08
#